data_AF-A0A7Y8SU15-F1
#
_entry.id   AF-A0A7Y8SU15-F1
#
_cell.length_a   1.000
_cell.length_b   1.000
_cell.length_c   1.000
_cell.angle_alpha   90.00
_cell.angle_beta   90.00
_cell.angle_gamma   90.00
#
_symmetry.space_group_name_H-M   'P 1'
#
loop_
_entity.id
_entity.type
_entity.pdbx_description
1 polymer ?
#
loop_
_entity_poly.entity_id
_entity_poly.type
_entity_poly.pdbx_seq_one_letter_code
_entity_poly.pdbx_strand_id
1 'polypeptide(L)'
;MAQVLIRNLDNAVVDQLKRKAEAEGLSLEAFLRAQLEEIASPSREQLLQEIDAIRATSRPWRPGDPTGEDIVRRMRDERTKDQARWLSTPASSLSGSSKSRARKRRGN
;
A
#
# COMPACT_ATOMS: atom_id res chain seq x y z
N MET A 1 -11.76 1.41 3.99
CA MET A 1 -13.03 2.15 3.82
C MET A 1 -13.27 2.96 5.08
N ALA A 2 -13.57 4.24 4.94
CA ALA A 2 -13.81 5.16 6.06
C ALA A 2 -15.17 5.87 5.84
N GLN A 3 -15.84 6.27 6.93
CA GLN A 3 -17.11 6.98 6.89
C GLN A 3 -17.01 8.26 7.72
N VAL A 4 -17.47 9.36 7.15
CA VAL A 4 -17.55 10.68 7.81
C VAL A 4 -19.01 11.08 7.91
N LEU A 5 -19.45 11.50 9.10
CA LEU A 5 -20.79 12.04 9.35
C LEU A 5 -20.67 13.51 9.74
N ILE A 6 -21.18 14.40 8.89
CA ILE A 6 -21.23 15.84 9.16
C ILE A 6 -22.60 16.16 9.77
N ARG A 7 -22.61 16.66 11.01
CA ARG A 7 -23.83 17.01 11.75
C ARG A 7 -24.03 18.51 11.80
N ASN A 8 -25.28 18.94 11.98
CA ASN A 8 -25.67 20.35 12.14
C ASN A 8 -25.17 21.26 11.00
N LEU A 9 -25.16 20.73 9.76
CA LEU A 9 -24.85 21.54 8.59
C LEU A 9 -26.07 22.38 8.23
N ASP A 10 -25.86 23.66 7.94
CA ASP A 10 -26.93 24.57 7.50
C ASP A 10 -27.56 24.03 6.21
N ASN A 11 -28.90 23.98 6.19
CA ASN A 11 -29.67 23.55 5.03
C ASN A 11 -29.35 24.39 3.78
N ALA A 12 -29.08 25.69 3.95
CA ALA A 12 -28.70 26.56 2.84
C ALA A 12 -27.39 26.10 2.18
N VAL A 13 -26.44 25.60 2.97
CA VAL A 13 -25.16 25.06 2.47
C VAL A 13 -25.40 23.74 1.75
N VAL A 14 -26.22 22.85 2.31
CA VAL A 14 -26.60 21.59 1.67
C VAL A 14 -27.21 21.82 0.30
N ASP A 15 -28.12 22.79 0.19
CA ASP A 15 -28.80 23.09 -1.08
C ASP A 15 -27.84 23.69 -2.11
N GLN A 16 -26.90 24.54 -1.70
CA GLN A 16 -25.85 25.02 -2.60
C GLN A 16 -24.94 23.90 -3.10
N LEU A 17 -24.55 22.96 -2.23
CA LEU A 17 -23.73 21.82 -2.61
C LEU A 17 -24.45 20.88 -3.57
N LYS A 18 -25.75 20.64 -3.37
CA LYS A 18 -26.59 19.88 -4.31
C LYS A 18 -26.62 20.54 -5.69
N ARG A 19 -26.84 21.86 -5.75
CA ARG A 19 -26.83 22.61 -7.02
C ARG A 19 -25.48 22.52 -7.74
N LYS A 20 -24.37 22.58 -7.00
CA LYS A 20 -23.02 22.39 -7.58
C LYS A 20 -22.83 20.97 -8.12
N ALA A 21 -23.25 19.95 -7.37
CA ALA A 21 -23.19 18.57 -7.82
C ALA A 21 -24.03 18.34 -9.09
N GLU A 22 -25.26 18.87 -9.13
CA GLU A 22 -26.13 18.82 -10.31
C GLU A 22 -25.53 19.52 -11.53
N ALA A 23 -24.88 20.68 -11.33
CA ALA A 23 -24.20 21.40 -12.40
C ALA A 23 -23.05 20.58 -13.02
N GLU A 24 -22.41 19.70 -12.23
CA GLU A 24 -21.36 18.78 -12.68
C GLU A 24 -21.92 17.41 -13.12
N GLY A 25 -23.24 17.19 -13.05
CA GLY A 25 -23.88 15.92 -13.39
C GLY A 25 -23.56 14.78 -12.41
N LEU A 26 -23.15 15.11 -11.18
CA LEU A 26 -22.74 14.17 -10.14
C LEU A 26 -23.81 14.06 -9.04
N SER A 27 -23.79 12.93 -8.32
CA SER A 27 -24.50 12.85 -7.03
C SER A 27 -23.77 13.71 -5.99
N LEU A 28 -24.50 14.20 -4.98
CA LEU A 28 -23.91 14.99 -3.90
C LEU A 28 -22.75 14.24 -3.21
N GLU A 29 -22.89 12.94 -3.01
CA GLU A 29 -21.84 12.11 -2.42
C GLU A 29 -20.60 12.03 -3.32
N ALA A 30 -20.78 11.81 -4.63
CA ALA A 30 -19.68 11.74 -5.58
C ALA A 30 -18.94 13.08 -5.66
N PHE A 31 -19.69 14.19 -5.70
CA PHE A 31 -19.14 15.55 -5.67
C PHE A 31 -18.33 15.80 -4.39
N LEU A 32 -18.88 15.50 -3.21
CA LEU A 32 -18.17 15.69 -1.95
C LEU A 32 -16.94 14.79 -1.83
N ARG A 33 -17.00 13.56 -2.31
CA ARG A 33 -15.85 12.66 -2.36
C ARG A 33 -14.72 13.26 -3.21
N ALA A 34 -15.03 13.70 -4.42
CA ALA A 34 -14.04 14.29 -5.32
C ALA A 34 -13.38 15.53 -4.68
N GLN A 35 -14.18 16.40 -4.07
CA GLN A 35 -13.68 17.58 -3.37
C GLN A 35 -12.79 17.23 -2.16
N LEU A 36 -13.17 16.22 -1.38
CA LEU A 36 -12.35 15.77 -0.26
C LEU A 36 -11.03 15.12 -0.72
N GLU A 37 -11.06 14.37 -1.82
CA GLU A 37 -9.86 13.78 -2.44
C GLU A 37 -8.94 14.86 -3.01
N GLU A 38 -9.49 15.89 -3.63
CA GLU A 38 -8.74 17.04 -4.13
C GLU A 38 -8.08 17.81 -2.98
N ILE A 39 -8.81 18.09 -1.90
CA ILE A 39 -8.27 18.77 -0.71
C ILE A 39 -7.21 17.92 0.01
N ALA A 40 -7.42 16.60 0.06
CA ALA A 40 -6.47 15.69 0.68
C ALA A 40 -5.24 15.42 -0.18
N SER A 41 -5.29 15.74 -1.48
CA SER A 41 -4.16 15.56 -2.37
C SER A 41 -3.05 16.55 -2.00
N PRO A 42 -1.82 16.07 -1.71
CA PRO A 42 -0.73 16.96 -1.38
C PRO A 42 -0.45 17.91 -2.55
N SER A 43 -0.14 19.16 -2.23
CA SER A 43 0.28 20.10 -3.26
C SER A 43 1.58 19.60 -3.91
N ARG A 44 1.84 20.06 -5.14
CA ARG A 44 3.09 19.70 -5.84
C ARG A 44 4.33 20.05 -5.02
N GLU A 45 4.27 21.14 -4.27
CA GLU A 45 5.35 21.59 -3.37
C GLU A 45 5.52 20.64 -2.18
N GLN A 46 4.43 20.20 -1.57
CA GLN A 46 4.46 19.21 -0.48
C GLN A 46 5.02 17.86 -0.96
N LEU A 47 4.63 17.42 -2.16
CA LEU A 47 5.17 16.23 -2.80
C LEU A 47 6.68 16.33 -3.03
N LEU A 48 7.16 17.48 -3.52
CA LEU A 48 8.60 17.70 -3.72
C LEU A 48 9.37 17.70 -2.39
N GLN A 49 8.82 18.33 -1.35
CA GLN A 49 9.41 18.29 0.00
C GLN A 49 9.46 16.87 0.56
N GLU A 50 8.42 16.06 0.35
CA GLU A 50 8.38 14.67 0.76
C GLU A 50 9.42 13.83 -0.01
N ILE A 51 9.54 14.03 -1.32
CA ILE A 51 10.58 13.40 -2.14
C ILE A 51 11.98 13.77 -1.63
N ASP A 52 12.22 15.04 -1.32
CA ASP A 52 13.51 15.49 -0.82
C ASP A 52 13.81 14.94 0.58
N ALA A 53 12.80 14.81 1.46
CA ALA A 53 12.94 14.15 2.76
C ALA A 53 13.29 12.66 2.62
N ILE A 54 12.65 11.96 1.66
CA ILE A 54 12.97 10.55 1.35
C ILE A 54 14.39 10.45 0.78
N ARG A 55 14.80 11.36 -0.11
CA ARG A 55 16.17 11.41 -0.64
C ARG A 55 17.21 11.69 0.43
N ALA A 56 16.90 12.54 1.40
CA ALA A 56 17.79 12.85 2.51
C ALA A 56 18.01 11.66 3.47
N THR A 57 17.00 10.81 3.60
CA THR A 57 17.04 9.63 4.48
C THR A 57 17.50 8.35 3.78
N SER A 58 17.40 8.28 2.46
CA SER A 58 17.81 7.12 1.67
C SER A 58 19.29 7.22 1.25
N ARG A 59 19.96 6.06 1.23
CA ARG A 59 21.32 5.98 0.68
C ARG A 59 21.24 6.20 -0.84
N PRO A 60 22.02 7.13 -1.43
CA PRO A 60 22.07 7.29 -2.87
C PRO A 60 22.65 6.04 -3.53
N TRP A 61 22.07 5.65 -4.66
CA TRP A 61 22.57 4.55 -5.48
C TRP A 61 24.01 4.83 -5.92
N ARG A 62 24.89 3.83 -5.84
CA ARG A 62 26.27 3.92 -6.28
C ARG A 62 26.53 2.94 -7.41
N PRO A 63 27.50 3.24 -8.31
CA PRO A 63 27.99 2.27 -9.28
C PRO A 63 28.40 0.96 -8.58
N GLY A 64 27.76 -0.14 -8.95
CA GLY A 64 27.95 -1.47 -8.34
C GLY A 64 26.82 -1.89 -7.39
N ASP A 65 25.93 -0.99 -6.99
CA ASP A 65 24.67 -1.37 -6.34
C ASP A 65 23.72 -1.98 -7.39
N PRO A 66 22.98 -3.06 -7.05
CA PRO A 66 22.09 -3.71 -8.01
C PRO A 66 20.96 -2.75 -8.43
N THR A 67 20.61 -2.79 -9.70
CA THR A 67 19.46 -2.03 -10.20
C THR A 67 18.15 -2.67 -9.77
N GLY A 68 17.04 -1.92 -9.88
CA GLY A 68 15.71 -2.49 -9.65
C GLY A 68 15.43 -3.69 -10.55
N GLU A 69 15.92 -3.66 -11.80
CA GLU A 69 15.80 -4.78 -12.72
C GLU A 69 16.57 -6.01 -12.24
N ASP A 70 17.82 -5.84 -11.79
CA ASP A 70 18.64 -6.94 -11.26
C ASP A 70 17.98 -7.62 -10.06
N ILE A 71 17.38 -6.81 -9.18
CA ILE A 71 16.64 -7.30 -8.01
C ILE A 71 15.42 -8.12 -8.45
N VAL A 72 14.60 -7.59 -9.37
CA VAL A 72 13.42 -8.30 -9.88
C VAL A 72 13.80 -9.59 -10.59
N ARG A 73 14.88 -9.57 -11.39
CA ARG A 73 15.41 -10.75 -12.08
C ARG A 73 15.87 -11.80 -11.08
N ARG A 74 16.66 -11.42 -10.08
CA ARG A 74 17.10 -12.31 -9.00
C ARG A 74 15.91 -12.94 -8.26
N MET A 75 14.91 -12.15 -7.88
CA MET A 75 13.71 -12.66 -7.21
C MET A 75 12.94 -13.67 -8.07
N ARG A 76 12.85 -13.44 -9.39
CA ARG A 76 12.23 -14.39 -10.32
C ARG A 76 13.02 -15.69 -10.41
N ASP A 77 14.33 -15.61 -10.50
CA ASP A 77 15.21 -16.77 -10.65
C ASP A 77 15.24 -17.61 -9.36
N GLU A 78 15.28 -16.98 -8.19
CA GLU A 78 15.17 -17.64 -6.89
C GLU A 78 13.85 -18.38 -6.74
N ARG A 79 12.72 -17.74 -7.11
CA ARG A 79 11.40 -18.39 -7.11
C ARG A 79 11.35 -19.62 -8.01
N THR A 80 11.99 -19.55 -9.18
CA THR A 80 12.05 -20.66 -10.13
C THR A 80 12.87 -21.83 -9.58
N LYS A 81 14.01 -21.52 -8.94
CA LYS A 81 14.87 -22.51 -8.28
C LYS A 81 14.17 -23.18 -7.09
N ASP A 82 13.46 -22.41 -6.27
CA ASP A 82 12.68 -22.96 -5.17
C ASP A 82 11.59 -23.91 -5.68
N GLN A 83 10.83 -23.51 -6.71
CA GLN A 83 9.83 -24.40 -7.32
C GLN A 83 10.46 -25.66 -7.91
N ALA A 84 11.59 -25.54 -8.61
CA ALA A 84 12.32 -26.69 -9.13
C ALA A 84 12.82 -27.61 -8.00
N ARG A 85 13.21 -27.05 -6.85
CA ARG A 85 13.58 -27.81 -5.64
C ARG A 85 12.38 -28.57 -5.06
N TRP A 86 11.20 -27.94 -4.98
CA TRP A 86 9.98 -28.62 -4.53
C TRP A 86 9.57 -29.78 -5.45
N LEU A 87 9.76 -29.64 -6.76
CA LEU A 87 9.43 -30.68 -7.75
C LEU A 87 10.47 -31.81 -7.84
N SER A 88 11.72 -31.55 -7.45
CA SER A 88 12.82 -32.53 -7.49
C SER A 88 13.07 -33.24 -6.15
N THR A 89 12.33 -32.88 -5.09
CA THR A 89 12.44 -33.55 -3.79
C THR A 89 11.65 -34.87 -3.84
N PRO A 90 12.29 -36.05 -3.72
CA PRO A 90 11.57 -37.32 -3.74
C PRO A 90 10.65 -37.43 -2.51
N ALA A 91 9.42 -37.91 -2.70
CA ALA A 91 8.39 -38.03 -1.65
C ALA A 91 8.86 -38.85 -0.42
N SER A 92 9.90 -39.68 -0.56
CA SER A 92 10.53 -40.44 0.51
C SER A 92 11.38 -39.63 1.49
N SER A 93 11.68 -38.36 1.20
CA SER A 93 12.45 -37.47 2.09
C SER A 93 11.59 -36.55 2.97
N LEU A 94 10.26 -36.56 2.79
CA LEU A 94 9.30 -35.84 3.62
C LEU A 94 8.86 -36.62 4.87
N SER A 95 9.32 -37.87 5.04
CA SER A 95 9.10 -38.65 6.26
C SER A 95 10.21 -38.39 7.29
N GLY A 96 10.02 -37.38 8.14
CA GLY A 96 10.81 -37.28 9.37
C GLY A 96 11.33 -35.89 9.71
N SER A 97 10.43 -34.94 10.00
CA SER A 97 10.77 -33.85 10.92
C SER A 97 9.52 -33.19 11.50
N SER A 98 8.65 -33.97 12.13
CA SER A 98 7.73 -33.49 13.15
C SER A 98 8.53 -33.21 14.44
N LYS A 99 9.44 -32.23 14.40
CA LYS A 99 10.02 -31.66 15.63
C LYS A 99 8.98 -30.76 16.28
N SER A 100 8.28 -31.37 17.22
CA SER A 100 7.47 -30.79 18.29
C SER A 100 8.04 -29.43 18.76
N ARG A 101 7.44 -28.32 18.33
CA ARG A 101 7.55 -27.06 19.06
C ARG A 101 6.60 -27.13 20.25
N ALA A 102 7.06 -27.81 21.31
CA ALA A 102 6.48 -27.69 22.64
C ALA A 102 6.55 -26.21 23.06
N ARG A 103 5.40 -25.56 23.02
CA ARG A 103 5.20 -24.18 23.45
C ARG A 103 5.34 -24.16 24.97
N LYS A 104 6.54 -23.93 25.48
CA LYS A 104 6.81 -23.70 26.90
C LYS A 104 6.16 -22.37 27.29
N ARG A 105 4.89 -22.42 27.74
CA ARG A 105 4.26 -21.33 28.50
C ARG A 105 5.08 -21.18 29.78
N ARG A 106 5.94 -20.16 29.84
CA ARG A 106 6.40 -19.60 31.09
C ARG A 106 5.43 -18.46 31.41
N GLY A 107 4.61 -18.68 32.43
CA GLY A 107 4.14 -17.57 33.26
C GLY A 107 5.31 -17.10 34.13
N ASN A 108 5.54 -15.80 34.17
CA ASN A 108 5.29 -15.00 35.37
C ASN A 108 5.09 -13.55 34.90
#